data_AF-A0A2V7BN16-F1
#
_entry.id   AF-A0A2V7BN16-F1
#
_cell.length_a   1.000
_cell.length_b   1.000
_cell.length_c   1.000
_cell.angle_alpha   90.00
_cell.angle_beta   90.00
_cell.angle_gamma   90.00
#
_symmetry.space_group_name_H-M   'P 1'
#
loop_
_entity.id
_entity.type
_entity.pdbx_description
1 polymer ?
#
loop_
_entity_poly.entity_id
_entity_poly.type
_entity_poly.pdbx_seq_one_letter_code
_entity_poly.pdbx_strand_id
1 'polypeptide(L)'
;MSMKVVPTAAVLGAEIAGVDLSRPLDDATFAAIERAYDEYGVIFFRGQSITPAQQVAFTRRFGEIEFNIFGERWSVPGNPEIVVLSNITEGGRPTGVRRAGENWHSDMCYTARPPRGTILYAIEIPELHGLPLGDTEFASAAAAWDALPDAMKRSLEGRRAVFDFADASGP
;
A
#
# COMPACT_ATOMS: atom_id res chain seq x y z
N MET A 1 24.31 11.23 0.68
CA MET A 1 24.17 10.20 1.73
C MET A 1 23.77 8.90 1.05
N SER A 2 24.24 7.75 1.52
CA SER A 2 23.88 6.45 0.96
C SER A 2 22.51 5.99 1.49
N MET A 3 21.76 5.25 0.66
CA MET A 3 20.54 4.58 1.07
C MET A 3 20.78 3.66 2.28
N LYS A 4 19.81 3.58 3.19
CA LYS A 4 19.79 2.64 4.33
C LYS A 4 18.41 2.01 4.48
N VAL A 5 18.38 0.75 4.89
CA VAL A 5 17.16 0.06 5.32
C VAL A 5 17.17 0.00 6.84
N VAL A 6 16.12 0.53 7.48
CA VAL A 6 16.00 0.59 8.94
C VAL A 6 14.73 -0.19 9.35
N PRO A 7 14.86 -1.45 9.79
CA PRO A 7 13.72 -2.27 10.19
C PRO A 7 12.97 -1.66 11.39
N THR A 8 11.65 -1.86 11.45
CA THR A 8 10.80 -1.41 12.55
C THR A 8 10.99 -2.21 13.85
N ALA A 9 11.77 -3.30 13.80
CA ALA A 9 11.86 -4.35 14.81
C ALA A 9 10.56 -5.18 15.02
N ALA A 10 9.50 -4.90 14.26
CA ALA A 10 8.32 -5.75 14.17
C ALA A 10 8.54 -6.89 13.16
N VAL A 11 7.54 -7.75 13.01
CA VAL A 11 7.57 -8.90 12.08
C VAL A 11 7.57 -8.50 10.60
N LEU A 12 7.24 -7.25 10.31
CA LEU A 12 7.23 -6.65 8.97
C LEU A 12 7.50 -5.14 9.11
N GLY A 13 7.90 -4.49 8.03
CA GLY A 13 8.10 -3.05 7.99
C GLY A 13 9.57 -2.63 8.05
N ALA A 14 9.97 -1.75 7.13
CA ALA A 14 11.24 -1.03 7.22
C ALA A 14 11.13 0.39 6.65
N GLU A 15 11.88 1.33 7.24
CA GLU A 15 12.11 2.64 6.66
C GLU A 15 13.23 2.56 5.62
N ILE A 16 13.01 3.14 4.44
CA ILE A 16 14.06 3.39 3.46
C ILE A 16 14.53 4.84 3.60
N ALA A 17 15.68 5.01 4.24
CA ALA A 17 16.27 6.32 4.51
C ALA A 17 17.33 6.70 3.47
N GLY A 18 17.50 8.00 3.24
CA GLY A 18 18.53 8.53 2.33
C GLY A 18 18.19 8.44 0.84
N VAL A 19 16.92 8.26 0.50
CA VAL A 19 16.39 8.22 -0.88
C VAL A 19 15.44 9.40 -1.10
N ASP A 20 15.59 10.07 -2.25
CA ASP A 20 14.71 11.16 -2.72
C ASP A 20 13.98 10.68 -3.98
N LEU A 21 12.69 10.37 -3.84
CA LEU A 21 11.85 9.85 -4.92
C LEU A 21 11.46 10.92 -5.95
N SER A 22 11.77 12.20 -5.69
CA SER A 22 11.59 13.27 -6.68
C SER A 22 12.66 13.22 -7.79
N ARG A 23 13.71 12.43 -7.62
CA ARG A 23 14.82 12.29 -8.56
C ARG A 23 14.85 10.90 -9.21
N PRO A 24 15.41 10.77 -10.42
CA PRO A 24 15.67 9.46 -11.01
C PRO A 24 16.53 8.58 -10.07
N LEU A 25 16.09 7.34 -9.87
CA LEU A 25 16.84 6.33 -9.12
C LEU A 25 17.59 5.44 -10.11
N ASP A 26 18.89 5.25 -9.88
CA ASP A 26 19.65 4.23 -10.60
C ASP A 26 19.15 2.81 -10.28
N ASP A 27 19.50 1.86 -11.15
CA ASP A 27 19.00 0.48 -11.06
C ASP A 27 19.51 -0.25 -9.83
N ALA A 28 20.72 0.06 -9.36
CA ALA A 28 21.29 -0.57 -8.17
C ALA A 28 20.52 -0.15 -6.90
N THR A 29 20.17 1.12 -6.80
CA THR A 29 19.36 1.69 -5.72
C THR A 29 17.95 1.12 -5.77
N PHE A 30 17.30 1.12 -6.94
CA PHE A 30 15.96 0.54 -7.05
C PHE A 30 15.95 -0.97 -6.72
N ALA A 31 16.92 -1.75 -7.22
CA ALA A 31 17.00 -3.17 -6.87
C ALA A 31 17.20 -3.40 -5.36
N ALA A 32 17.87 -2.48 -4.66
CA ALA A 32 17.99 -2.55 -3.20
C ALA A 32 16.66 -2.22 -2.49
N ILE A 33 15.90 -1.26 -3.01
CA ILE A 33 14.55 -0.94 -2.54
C ILE A 33 13.61 -2.13 -2.73
N GLU A 34 13.65 -2.75 -3.91
CA GLU A 34 12.81 -3.91 -4.24
C GLU A 34 13.13 -5.10 -3.34
N ARG A 35 14.42 -5.41 -3.11
CA ARG A 35 14.81 -6.45 -2.15
C ARG A 35 14.31 -6.15 -0.73
N ALA A 36 14.36 -4.89 -0.30
CA ALA A 36 13.81 -4.52 1.00
C ALA A 36 12.28 -4.68 1.03
N TYR A 37 11.57 -4.35 -0.04
CA TYR A 37 10.13 -4.61 -0.13
C TYR A 37 9.82 -6.11 -0.01
N ASP A 38 10.54 -6.96 -0.75
CA ASP A 38 10.34 -8.41 -0.73
C ASP A 38 10.69 -9.03 0.65
N GLU A 39 11.70 -8.49 1.36
CA GLU A 39 12.13 -8.97 2.68
C GLU A 39 11.20 -8.51 3.81
N TYR A 40 10.82 -7.22 3.82
CA TYR A 40 10.10 -6.61 4.93
C TYR A 40 8.58 -6.52 4.73
N GLY A 41 8.07 -6.83 3.53
CA GLY A 41 6.65 -6.81 3.15
C GLY A 41 6.02 -5.42 3.05
N VAL A 42 6.40 -4.50 3.94
CA VAL A 42 6.01 -3.09 3.92
C VAL A 42 7.27 -2.25 4.03
N ILE A 43 7.41 -1.25 3.17
CA ILE A 43 8.47 -0.26 3.24
C ILE A 43 7.89 1.15 3.16
N PHE A 44 8.53 2.10 3.82
CA PHE A 44 8.08 3.50 3.79
C PHE A 44 9.25 4.47 3.69
N PHE A 45 8.96 5.64 3.12
CA PHE A 45 9.91 6.71 2.87
C PHE A 45 9.41 7.95 3.60
N ARG A 46 10.23 8.52 4.49
CA ARG A 46 9.89 9.76 5.20
C ARG A 46 10.32 10.98 4.40
N GLY A 47 9.62 12.10 4.62
CA GLY A 47 10.01 13.41 4.09
C GLY A 47 10.01 13.50 2.56
N GLN A 48 9.16 12.74 1.88
CA GLN A 48 9.04 12.80 0.43
C GLN A 48 8.13 13.96 0.01
N SER A 49 8.49 14.64 -1.07
CA SER A 49 7.67 15.66 -1.72
C SER A 49 7.71 15.40 -3.22
N ILE A 50 6.76 14.59 -3.67
CA ILE A 50 6.68 14.14 -5.06
C ILE A 50 5.38 14.58 -5.72
N THR A 51 5.46 14.79 -7.03
CA THR A 51 4.30 15.02 -7.89
C THR A 51 3.57 13.70 -8.18
N PRO A 52 2.28 13.76 -8.57
CA PRO A 52 1.55 12.59 -9.07
C PRO A 52 2.31 11.80 -10.14
N ALA A 53 2.90 12.48 -11.12
CA ALA A 53 3.64 11.82 -12.19
C ALA A 53 4.91 11.09 -11.67
N GLN A 54 5.57 11.63 -10.65
CA GLN A 54 6.70 10.97 -10.00
C GLN A 54 6.25 9.74 -9.18
N GLN A 55 5.11 9.82 -8.50
CA GLN A 55 4.52 8.66 -7.83
C GLN A 55 4.21 7.55 -8.85
N VAL A 56 3.56 7.87 -9.97
CA VAL A 56 3.30 6.89 -11.06
C VAL A 56 4.61 6.32 -11.61
N ALA A 57 5.61 7.17 -11.86
CA ALA A 57 6.91 6.72 -12.37
C ALA A 57 7.63 5.76 -11.40
N PHE A 58 7.54 6.02 -10.09
CA PHE A 58 8.09 5.12 -9.07
C PHE A 58 7.31 3.81 -9.00
N THR A 59 5.98 3.84 -9.02
CA THR A 59 5.13 2.64 -9.05
C THR A 59 5.46 1.73 -10.22
N ARG A 60 5.67 2.31 -11.42
CA ARG A 60 6.03 1.55 -12.64
C ARG A 60 7.35 0.79 -12.54
N ARG A 61 8.22 1.13 -11.59
CA ARG A 61 9.46 0.36 -11.36
C ARG A 61 9.17 -1.03 -10.78
N PHE A 62 8.05 -1.21 -10.09
CA PHE A 62 7.65 -2.49 -9.48
C PHE A 62 6.86 -3.41 -10.43
N GLY A 63 6.39 -2.88 -11.57
CA GLY A 63 5.60 -3.62 -12.56
C GLY A 63 4.56 -2.75 -13.28
N GLU A 64 3.66 -3.42 -14.00
CA GLU A 64 2.49 -2.78 -14.61
C GLU A 64 1.51 -2.30 -13.52
N ILE A 65 0.85 -1.17 -13.79
CA ILE A 65 -0.13 -0.60 -12.85
C ILE A 65 -1.51 -1.17 -13.18
N GLU A 66 -2.14 -1.75 -12.16
CA GLU A 66 -3.56 -2.13 -12.21
C GLU A 66 -4.43 -0.91 -11.88
N PHE A 67 -5.48 -0.67 -12.68
CA PHE A 67 -6.38 0.45 -12.45
C PHE A 67 -7.46 0.04 -11.44
N ASN A 68 -7.55 0.79 -10.35
CA ASN A 68 -8.56 0.55 -9.35
C ASN A 68 -9.94 1.03 -9.85
N ILE A 69 -10.99 0.26 -9.56
CA ILE A 69 -12.39 0.53 -9.95
C ILE A 69 -12.90 1.92 -9.53
N PHE A 70 -12.33 2.51 -8.47
CA PHE A 70 -12.70 3.85 -8.01
C PHE A 70 -12.09 4.97 -8.87
N GLY A 71 -11.11 4.66 -9.72
CA GLY A 71 -10.38 5.63 -10.55
C GLY A 71 -11.24 6.38 -11.56
N GLU A 72 -12.34 5.78 -12.03
CA GLU A 72 -13.26 6.47 -12.96
C GLU A 72 -13.81 7.77 -12.38
N ARG A 73 -14.03 7.82 -11.06
CA ARG A 73 -14.60 8.97 -10.37
C ARG A 73 -13.60 9.75 -9.54
N TRP A 74 -12.61 9.05 -8.97
CA TRP A 74 -11.74 9.59 -7.92
C TRP A 74 -10.27 9.61 -8.31
N SER A 75 -9.97 9.59 -9.61
CA SER A 75 -8.59 9.72 -10.07
C SER A 75 -8.04 11.13 -9.93
N VAL A 76 -6.72 11.23 -9.81
CA VAL A 76 -6.02 12.51 -9.90
C VAL A 76 -6.06 13.01 -11.36
N PRO A 77 -6.47 14.26 -11.63
CA PRO A 77 -6.46 14.81 -12.98
C PRO A 77 -5.08 14.68 -13.66
N GLY A 78 -5.07 14.13 -14.87
CA GLY A 78 -3.85 13.86 -15.64
C GLY A 78 -3.02 12.66 -15.18
N ASN A 79 -3.44 11.96 -14.12
CA ASN A 79 -2.79 10.76 -13.58
C ASN A 79 -3.87 9.72 -13.18
N PRO A 80 -4.58 9.14 -14.17
CA PRO A 80 -5.69 8.21 -13.92
C PRO A 80 -5.30 6.96 -13.12
N GLU A 81 -4.01 6.66 -13.02
CA GLU A 81 -3.43 5.57 -12.24
C GLU A 81 -3.58 5.76 -10.72
N ILE A 82 -3.80 6.99 -10.25
CA ILE A 82 -3.85 7.31 -8.83
C ILE A 82 -5.29 7.54 -8.41
N VAL A 83 -5.77 6.77 -7.43
CA VAL A 83 -7.05 7.00 -6.74
C VAL A 83 -6.83 7.86 -5.50
N VAL A 84 -7.67 8.88 -5.31
CA VAL A 84 -7.69 9.73 -4.13
C VAL A 84 -8.50 9.07 -3.03
N LEU A 85 -7.84 8.76 -1.91
CA LEU A 85 -8.50 8.42 -0.64
C LEU A 85 -8.61 9.69 0.21
N SER A 86 -9.83 10.07 0.60
CA SER A 86 -10.05 11.33 1.31
C SER A 86 -11.33 11.29 2.15
N ASN A 87 -11.23 11.81 3.36
CA ASN A 87 -12.37 12.10 4.24
C ASN A 87 -12.84 13.58 4.14
N ILE A 88 -12.25 14.38 3.25
CA ILE A 88 -12.56 15.80 3.05
C ILE A 88 -13.83 15.96 2.19
N THR A 89 -14.66 16.94 2.56
CA THR A 89 -15.80 17.41 1.76
C THR A 89 -15.61 18.88 1.47
N GLU A 90 -15.65 19.25 0.19
CA GLU A 90 -15.60 20.64 -0.27
C GLU A 90 -16.90 20.99 -0.98
N GLY A 91 -17.55 22.09 -0.58
CA GLY A 91 -18.81 22.52 -1.18
C GLY A 91 -19.92 21.45 -1.16
N GLY A 92 -19.93 20.59 -0.15
CA GLY A 92 -20.87 19.47 -0.03
C GLY A 92 -20.53 18.23 -0.87
N ARG A 93 -19.40 18.21 -1.59
CA ARG A 93 -18.96 17.07 -2.42
C ARG A 93 -17.72 16.40 -1.81
N PRO A 94 -17.68 15.06 -1.69
CA PRO A 94 -16.45 14.35 -1.30
C PRO A 94 -15.33 14.63 -2.31
N THR A 95 -14.09 14.66 -1.85
CA THR A 95 -12.90 14.85 -2.72
C THR A 95 -12.18 13.55 -3.06
N GLY A 96 -12.62 12.42 -2.51
CA GLY A 96 -12.06 11.10 -2.78
C GLY A 96 -12.93 9.97 -2.25
N VAL A 97 -12.43 8.74 -2.35
CA VAL A 97 -13.06 7.56 -1.75
C VAL A 97 -13.01 7.69 -0.23
N ARG A 98 -14.17 7.59 0.40
CA ARG A 98 -14.31 7.58 1.87
C ARG A 98 -14.26 6.15 2.37
N ARG A 99 -13.75 5.96 3.59
CA ARG A 99 -13.83 4.67 4.33
C ARG A 99 -13.27 3.49 3.52
N ALA A 100 -12.22 3.73 2.73
CA ALA A 100 -11.52 2.66 2.04
C ALA A 100 -10.67 1.89 3.07
N GLY A 101 -10.86 0.58 3.14
CA GLY A 101 -9.98 -0.30 3.92
C GLY A 101 -10.17 -0.32 5.43
N GLU A 102 -11.39 -0.10 5.93
CA GLU A 102 -11.67 -0.08 7.38
C GLU A 102 -11.60 -1.45 8.09
N ASN A 103 -11.58 -2.53 7.32
CA ASN A 103 -11.42 -3.89 7.83
C ASN A 103 -10.11 -4.49 7.32
N TRP A 104 -9.59 -5.52 7.99
CA TRP A 104 -8.45 -6.29 7.48
C TRP A 104 -8.75 -6.84 6.08
N HIS A 105 -7.92 -6.46 5.11
CA HIS A 105 -8.08 -6.85 3.71
C HIS A 105 -6.72 -6.83 2.99
N SER A 106 -6.70 -7.39 1.79
CA SER A 106 -5.66 -7.17 0.79
C SER A 106 -6.32 -6.57 -0.45
N ASP A 107 -5.76 -5.49 -0.98
CA ASP A 107 -6.32 -4.79 -2.13
C ASP A 107 -6.55 -5.72 -3.31
N MET A 108 -7.76 -5.65 -3.87
CA MET A 108 -8.14 -6.36 -5.10
C MET A 108 -7.86 -7.88 -5.08
N CYS A 109 -7.84 -8.51 -3.90
CA CYS A 109 -7.65 -9.96 -3.75
C CYS A 109 -8.71 -10.82 -4.45
N TYR A 110 -9.82 -10.22 -4.88
CA TYR A 110 -10.89 -10.82 -5.66
C TYR A 110 -10.61 -10.92 -7.17
N THR A 111 -9.53 -10.30 -7.68
CA THR A 111 -9.21 -10.39 -9.11
C THR A 111 -8.47 -11.69 -9.43
N ALA A 112 -8.50 -12.10 -10.70
CA ALA A 112 -7.80 -13.32 -11.15
C ALA A 112 -6.27 -13.23 -11.00
N ARG A 113 -5.73 -12.01 -10.99
CA ARG A 113 -4.31 -11.69 -10.78
C ARG A 113 -4.22 -10.51 -9.81
N PRO A 114 -4.27 -10.76 -8.49
CA PRO A 114 -4.20 -9.69 -7.50
C PRO A 114 -2.92 -8.87 -7.63
N PRO A 115 -2.95 -7.56 -7.29
CA PRO A 115 -1.78 -6.71 -7.31
C PRO A 115 -0.65 -7.25 -6.43
N ARG A 116 0.60 -7.05 -6.87
CA ARG A 116 1.80 -7.36 -6.06
C ARG A 116 1.91 -6.47 -4.82
N GLY A 117 1.36 -5.26 -4.87
CA GLY A 117 1.43 -4.29 -3.79
C GLY A 117 0.71 -2.99 -4.13
N THR A 118 0.57 -2.15 -3.11
CA THR A 118 -0.07 -0.83 -3.19
C THR A 118 0.92 0.24 -2.73
N ILE A 119 0.97 1.37 -3.43
CA ILE A 119 1.73 2.55 -3.00
C ILE A 119 0.74 3.63 -2.57
N LEU A 120 0.82 4.02 -1.30
CA LEU A 120 0.06 5.10 -0.71
C LEU A 120 0.98 6.30 -0.44
N TYR A 121 0.54 7.49 -0.80
CA TYR A 121 1.27 8.74 -0.57
C TYR A 121 0.40 9.72 0.24
N ALA A 122 0.89 10.10 1.42
CA ALA A 122 0.17 10.98 2.33
C ALA A 122 0.25 12.45 1.86
N ILE A 123 -0.91 13.08 1.65
CA ILE A 123 -1.04 14.49 1.24
C ILE A 123 -1.42 15.36 2.44
N GLU A 124 -2.50 15.00 3.12
CA GLU A 124 -2.99 15.64 4.34
C GLU A 124 -3.29 14.56 5.38
N ILE A 125 -2.71 14.70 6.57
CA ILE A 125 -2.87 13.73 7.67
C ILE A 125 -3.73 14.41 8.74
N PRO A 126 -4.87 13.80 9.15
CA PRO A 126 -5.69 14.37 10.21
C PRO A 126 -4.91 14.43 11.52
N GLU A 127 -5.08 15.51 12.27
CA GLU A 127 -4.45 15.68 13.58
C GLU A 127 -5.46 16.10 14.65
N LEU A 128 -5.20 15.69 15.89
CA LEU A 128 -5.91 16.18 17.07
C LEU A 128 -4.88 16.55 18.14
N HIS A 129 -4.85 17.83 18.52
CA HIS A 129 -3.88 18.37 19.49
C HIS A 129 -2.41 18.10 19.11
N GLY A 130 -2.08 18.14 17.81
CA GLY A 130 -0.73 17.89 17.29
C GLY A 130 -0.34 16.40 17.23
N LEU A 131 -1.26 15.49 17.54
CA LEU A 131 -1.08 14.05 17.35
C LEU A 131 -1.70 13.64 16.01
N PRO A 132 -0.93 13.03 15.10
CA PRO A 132 -1.47 12.40 13.90
C PRO A 132 -2.51 11.34 14.25
N LEU A 133 -3.56 11.25 13.44
CA LEU A 133 -4.61 10.24 13.52
C LEU A 133 -4.62 9.39 12.24
N GLY A 134 -5.33 8.27 12.29
CA GLY A 134 -5.56 7.43 11.12
C GLY A 134 -4.38 6.55 10.75
N ASP A 135 -3.74 5.95 11.76
CA ASP A 135 -2.70 4.94 11.55
C ASP A 135 -3.21 3.84 10.60
N THR A 136 -2.34 3.39 9.70
CA THR A 136 -2.60 2.22 8.86
C THR A 136 -1.90 1.02 9.49
N GLU A 137 -2.69 0.02 9.88
CA GLU A 137 -2.18 -1.22 10.46
C GLU A 137 -1.87 -2.23 9.35
N PHE A 138 -0.81 -3.01 9.56
CA PHE A 138 -0.38 -4.06 8.63
C PHE A 138 -0.15 -5.37 9.39
N ALA A 139 -0.43 -6.50 8.74
CA ALA A 139 -0.22 -7.84 9.27
C ALA A 139 0.50 -8.72 8.25
N SER A 140 1.40 -9.59 8.71
CA SER A 140 2.14 -10.52 7.85
C SER A 140 1.41 -11.85 7.80
N ALA A 141 0.79 -12.15 6.66
CA ALA A 141 0.16 -13.45 6.42
C ALA A 141 1.19 -14.59 6.38
N ALA A 142 2.43 -14.31 5.93
CA ALA A 142 3.53 -15.28 5.93
C ALA A 142 3.95 -15.65 7.37
N ALA A 143 4.17 -14.65 8.22
CA ALA A 143 4.52 -14.90 9.62
C ALA A 143 3.36 -15.55 10.39
N ALA A 144 2.11 -15.17 10.09
CA ALA A 144 0.93 -15.82 10.64
C ALA A 144 0.88 -17.31 10.26
N TRP A 145 1.16 -17.64 8.99
CA TRP A 145 1.27 -19.03 8.54
C TRP A 145 2.38 -19.78 9.28
N ASP A 146 3.58 -19.20 9.37
CA ASP A 146 4.73 -19.84 10.03
C ASP A 146 4.46 -20.17 11.49
N ALA A 147 3.73 -19.30 12.19
CA ALA A 147 3.33 -19.47 13.58
C ALA A 147 2.21 -20.51 13.81
N LEU A 148 1.54 -20.99 12.76
CA LEU A 148 0.48 -22.00 12.90
C LEU A 148 1.06 -23.34 13.40
N PRO A 149 0.37 -24.06 14.31
CA PRO A 149 0.72 -25.44 14.63
C PRO A 149 0.69 -26.33 13.39
N ASP A 150 1.59 -27.31 13.31
CA ASP A 150 1.70 -28.17 12.11
C ASP A 150 0.41 -28.93 11.77
N ALA A 151 -0.39 -29.27 12.79
CA ALA A 151 -1.70 -29.89 12.58
C ALA A 151 -2.66 -28.95 11.82
N MET A 152 -2.62 -27.66 12.10
CA MET A 152 -3.42 -26.65 11.40
C MET A 152 -2.91 -26.47 9.98
N LYS A 153 -1.59 -26.33 9.78
CA LYS A 153 -0.96 -26.25 8.44
C LYS A 153 -1.41 -27.42 7.55
N ARG A 154 -1.31 -28.66 8.06
CA ARG A 154 -1.77 -29.87 7.35
C ARG A 154 -3.26 -29.87 7.02
N SER A 155 -4.10 -29.28 7.88
CA SER A 155 -5.55 -29.22 7.65
C SER A 155 -5.95 -28.19 6.57
N LEU A 156 -5.13 -27.14 6.42
CA LEU A 156 -5.30 -26.04 5.47
C LEU A 156 -4.61 -26.31 4.13
N GLU A 157 -3.63 -27.20 4.09
CA GLU A 157 -2.92 -27.60 2.87
C GLU A 157 -3.90 -28.00 1.75
N GLY A 158 -3.72 -27.43 0.56
CA GLY A 158 -4.58 -27.67 -0.60
C GLY A 158 -6.01 -27.09 -0.53
N ARG A 159 -6.37 -26.38 0.56
CA ARG A 159 -7.64 -25.64 0.64
C ARG A 159 -7.60 -24.42 -0.28
N ARG A 160 -8.80 -23.99 -0.70
CA ARG A 160 -9.00 -22.82 -1.56
C ARG A 160 -10.04 -21.93 -0.91
N ALA A 161 -9.85 -20.62 -1.04
CA ALA A 161 -10.82 -19.59 -0.65
C ALA A 161 -11.40 -18.94 -1.90
N VAL A 162 -12.64 -18.47 -1.81
CA VAL A 162 -13.28 -17.60 -2.80
C VAL A 162 -13.16 -16.18 -2.27
N PHE A 163 -12.63 -15.29 -3.09
CA PHE A 163 -12.56 -13.86 -2.81
C PHE A 163 -13.56 -13.16 -3.73
N ASP A 164 -14.59 -12.56 -3.15
CA ASP A 164 -15.64 -11.86 -3.89
C ASP A 164 -15.79 -10.44 -3.33
N PHE A 165 -15.90 -9.47 -4.24
CA PHE A 165 -16.11 -8.07 -3.89
C PHE A 165 -17.57 -7.78 -3.50
N ALA A 166 -18.53 -8.55 -4.02
CA ALA A 166 -19.95 -8.33 -3.79
C ALA A 166 -20.37 -8.59 -2.32
N ASP A 167 -19.70 -9.51 -1.64
CA ASP A 167 -19.95 -9.85 -0.22
C ASP A 167 -19.26 -8.91 0.78
N ALA A 168 -18.39 -7.99 0.32
CA ALA A 168 -17.74 -7.00 1.19
C ALA A 168 -18.70 -5.87 1.63
N SER A 169 -19.79 -5.68 0.88
CA SER A 169 -20.97 -4.91 1.28
C SER A 169 -21.94 -5.85 2.03
N GLY A 170 -21.71 -6.04 3.33
CA GLY A 170 -22.70 -6.70 4.20
C GLY A 170 -24.08 -5.99 4.15
N PRO A 171 -25.15 -6.65 4.65
CA PRO A 171 -26.52 -6.13 4.61
C PRO A 171 -26.71 -4.78 5.30
#